data_AF-A0A534YPG0-F1
#
_entry.id   AF-A0A534YPG0-F1
#
_cell.length_a   1.000
_cell.length_b   1.000
_cell.length_c   1.000
_cell.angle_alpha   90.00
_cell.angle_beta   90.00
_cell.angle_gamma   90.00
#
_symmetry.space_group_name_H-M   'P 1'
#
loop_
_entity.id
_entity.type
_entity.pdbx_description
1 polymer ?
#
loop_
_entity_poly.entity_id
_entity_poly.type
_entity_poly.pdbx_seq_one_letter_code
_entity_poly.pdbx_strand_id
1 'polypeptide(L)'
;MKNALDEARILVLGAQVLLGFQYRAFFEKGYEKLGPAERALELGALLALLFTLGALFLPPARHRIVERGRDTARFHHFTMTVMRVVLLPFAVGLSFDLAIAGNRIAGPWAGAASGAIAFVAALALWYGHFFRTDRQEEEEPEDAVEDTPLEHRIVEVLTETRILLPGVQALLGFQLAMVLMETFPQLSRGVQLVHLGSLGFVALATIVLMSPPAYHRIVERGRDTERFHAFASRMLLLALALLGPGFAGDLYVVLRRAKYDGAALPVSLLTLLTFYSAWFGAMLILRRRRSGALRSRSA
;
A
#
# COMPACT_ATOMS: atom_id res chain seq x y z
N MET A 1 14.79 -0.24 -14.01
CA MET A 1 13.89 0.33 -12.97
C MET A 1 12.45 0.51 -13.42
N LYS A 2 12.21 1.20 -14.54
CA LYS A 2 10.86 1.51 -15.05
C LYS A 2 9.90 0.31 -15.07
N ASN A 3 10.37 -0.85 -15.55
CA ASN A 3 9.57 -2.08 -15.61
C ASN A 3 9.09 -2.56 -14.22
N ALA A 4 9.96 -2.54 -13.20
CA ALA A 4 9.60 -2.95 -11.84
C ALA A 4 8.59 -1.99 -11.19
N LEU A 5 8.69 -0.68 -11.49
CA LEU A 5 7.71 0.31 -11.03
C LEU A 5 6.36 0.16 -11.75
N ASP A 6 6.38 -0.13 -13.05
CA ASP A 6 5.15 -0.40 -13.81
C ASP A 6 4.47 -1.70 -13.34
N GLU A 7 5.23 -2.72 -12.93
CA GLU A 7 4.69 -3.94 -12.30
C GLU A 7 4.08 -3.64 -10.91
N ALA A 8 4.79 -2.86 -10.08
CA ALA A 8 4.25 -2.38 -8.81
C ALA A 8 2.95 -1.58 -9.00
N ARG A 9 2.79 -0.87 -10.12
CA ARG A 9 1.54 -0.15 -10.45
C ARG A 9 0.33 -1.06 -10.45
N ILE A 10 0.42 -2.18 -11.16
CA ILE A 10 -0.71 -3.09 -11.37
C ILE A 10 -1.15 -3.67 -10.01
N LEU A 11 -0.18 -4.11 -9.21
CA LEU A 11 -0.46 -4.72 -7.91
C LEU A 11 -0.97 -3.70 -6.88
N VAL A 12 -0.37 -2.50 -6.83
CA VAL A 12 -0.81 -1.41 -5.93
C VAL A 12 -2.26 -1.01 -6.23
N LEU A 13 -2.60 -0.82 -7.50
CA LEU A 13 -3.96 -0.46 -7.88
C LEU A 13 -4.97 -1.54 -7.44
N GLY A 14 -4.66 -2.81 -7.71
CA GLY A 14 -5.50 -3.94 -7.30
C GLY A 14 -5.70 -4.00 -5.78
N ALA A 15 -4.60 -3.89 -5.01
CA ALA A 15 -4.63 -3.91 -3.54
C ALA A 15 -5.43 -2.73 -2.95
N GLN A 16 -5.27 -1.53 -3.51
CA GLN A 16 -5.99 -0.34 -3.01
C GLN A 16 -7.49 -0.42 -3.29
N VAL A 17 -7.89 -0.89 -4.48
CA VAL A 17 -9.32 -1.05 -4.81
C VAL A 17 -9.94 -2.10 -3.90
N LEU A 18 -9.32 -3.27 -3.75
CA LEU A 18 -9.82 -4.33 -2.88
C LEU A 18 -9.88 -3.86 -1.42
N LEU A 19 -8.86 -3.16 -0.92
CA LEU A 19 -8.86 -2.62 0.44
C LEU A 19 -10.02 -1.63 0.66
N GLY A 20 -10.36 -0.83 -0.34
CA GLY A 20 -11.50 0.07 -0.27
C GLY A 20 -12.84 -0.65 -0.19
N PHE A 21 -12.99 -1.73 -0.96
CA PHE A 21 -14.13 -2.64 -0.84
C PHE A 21 -14.19 -3.30 0.54
N GLN A 22 -13.06 -3.76 1.08
CA GLN A 22 -12.98 -4.35 2.42
C GLN A 22 -13.51 -3.39 3.49
N TYR A 23 -13.02 -2.15 3.51
CA TYR A 23 -13.51 -1.17 4.50
C TYR A 23 -15.03 -0.98 4.40
N ARG A 24 -15.54 -0.87 3.17
CA ARG A 24 -16.97 -0.70 2.90
C ARG A 24 -17.80 -1.92 3.29
N ALA A 25 -17.27 -3.13 3.12
CA ALA A 25 -18.01 -4.36 3.34
C ALA A 25 -18.57 -4.47 4.77
N PHE A 26 -17.83 -4.01 5.80
CA PHE A 26 -18.29 -3.96 7.20
C PHE A 26 -19.51 -3.06 7.43
N PHE A 27 -19.79 -2.15 6.51
CA PHE A 27 -20.93 -1.23 6.57
C PHE A 27 -22.11 -1.69 5.71
N GLU A 28 -21.91 -2.65 4.81
CA GLU A 28 -22.99 -3.18 3.98
C GLU A 28 -23.99 -4.00 4.80
N LYS A 29 -25.27 -3.97 4.40
CA LYS A 29 -26.34 -4.77 5.04
C LYS A 29 -26.02 -6.26 5.04
N GLY A 30 -25.22 -6.71 4.07
CA GLY A 30 -24.72 -8.07 3.99
C GLY A 30 -23.90 -8.48 5.21
N TYR A 31 -23.10 -7.60 5.80
CA TYR A 31 -22.20 -7.94 6.90
C TYR A 31 -22.92 -8.51 8.12
N GLU A 32 -24.11 -7.99 8.44
CA GLU A 32 -24.88 -8.41 9.61
C GLU A 32 -25.36 -9.85 9.53
N LYS A 33 -25.55 -10.36 8.31
CA LYS A 33 -25.96 -11.73 8.03
C LYS A 33 -24.78 -12.72 8.03
N LEU A 34 -23.53 -12.25 8.14
CA LEU A 34 -22.36 -13.11 8.17
C LEU A 34 -22.25 -13.85 9.51
N GLY A 35 -21.90 -15.13 9.44
CA GLY A 35 -21.55 -15.94 10.60
C GLY A 35 -20.20 -15.51 11.22
N PRO A 36 -19.87 -16.00 12.43
CA PRO A 36 -18.63 -15.62 13.12
C PRO A 36 -17.36 -15.95 12.31
N ALA A 37 -17.34 -17.10 11.65
CA ALA A 37 -16.21 -17.53 10.82
C ALA A 37 -16.01 -16.60 9.62
N GLU A 38 -17.08 -16.23 8.91
CA GLU A 38 -17.00 -15.32 7.78
C GLU A 38 -16.56 -13.92 8.19
N ARG A 39 -17.02 -13.42 9.35
CA ARG A 39 -16.55 -12.13 9.89
C ARG A 39 -15.06 -12.16 10.25
N ALA A 40 -14.54 -13.31 10.70
CA ALA A 40 -13.12 -13.48 10.95
C ALA A 40 -12.32 -13.53 9.63
N LEU A 41 -12.84 -14.19 8.59
CA LEU A 41 -12.25 -14.18 7.26
C LEU A 41 -12.22 -12.77 6.66
N GLU A 42 -13.31 -12.00 6.77
CA GLU A 42 -13.39 -10.60 6.32
C GLU A 42 -12.32 -9.74 7.00
N LEU A 43 -12.20 -9.87 8.33
CA LEU A 43 -11.16 -9.15 9.08
C LEU A 43 -9.76 -9.62 8.68
N GLY A 44 -9.56 -10.91 8.45
CA GLY A 44 -8.30 -11.47 7.96
C GLY A 44 -7.93 -10.91 6.59
N ALA A 45 -8.90 -10.77 5.68
CA ALA A 45 -8.70 -10.23 4.34
C ALA A 45 -8.30 -8.75 4.41
N LEU A 46 -9.01 -7.96 5.22
CA LEU A 46 -8.68 -6.57 5.50
C LEU A 46 -7.24 -6.42 6.01
N LEU A 47 -6.85 -7.18 7.03
CA LEU A 47 -5.51 -7.09 7.61
C LEU A 47 -4.42 -7.53 6.61
N ALA A 48 -4.68 -8.57 5.81
CA ALA A 48 -3.75 -9.04 4.78
C ALA A 48 -3.56 -8.00 3.67
N LEU A 49 -4.64 -7.38 3.19
CA LEU A 49 -4.56 -6.30 2.19
C LEU A 49 -3.92 -5.03 2.75
N LEU A 50 -4.16 -4.73 4.03
CA LEU A 50 -3.54 -3.60 4.70
C LEU A 50 -2.02 -3.79 4.86
N PHE A 51 -1.59 -5.00 5.21
CA PHE A 51 -0.18 -5.38 5.22
C PHE A 51 0.44 -5.28 3.82
N THR A 52 -0.25 -5.83 2.80
CA THR A 52 0.17 -5.78 1.39
C THR A 52 0.43 -4.34 0.97
N LEU A 53 -0.52 -3.44 1.23
CA LEU A 53 -0.39 -2.03 0.87
C LEU A 53 0.73 -1.34 1.65
N GLY A 54 0.84 -1.62 2.95
CA GLY A 54 1.91 -1.12 3.80
C GLY A 54 3.30 -1.48 3.28
N ALA A 55 3.48 -2.73 2.86
CA ALA A 55 4.73 -3.20 2.29
C ALA A 55 5.00 -2.65 0.89
N LEU A 56 3.97 -2.50 0.04
CA LEU A 56 4.10 -1.92 -1.30
C LEU A 56 4.53 -0.45 -1.29
N PHE A 57 4.39 0.26 -0.18
CA PHE A 57 4.89 1.64 -0.03
C PHE A 57 6.35 1.71 0.46
N LEU A 58 6.98 0.57 0.76
CA LEU A 58 8.40 0.54 1.14
C LEU A 58 9.35 0.91 -0.01
N PRO A 59 9.18 0.44 -1.25
CA PRO A 59 10.03 0.85 -2.37
C PRO A 59 10.08 2.36 -2.58
N PRO A 60 8.96 3.11 -2.73
CA PRO A 60 9.03 4.56 -2.88
C PRO A 60 9.62 5.24 -1.63
N ALA A 61 9.31 4.77 -0.42
CA ALA A 61 9.91 5.30 0.80
C ALA A 61 11.44 5.15 0.80
N ARG A 62 11.96 3.96 0.47
CA ARG A 62 13.39 3.69 0.37
C ARG A 62 14.04 4.50 -0.76
N HIS A 63 13.41 4.54 -1.93
CA HIS A 63 13.92 5.25 -3.09
C HIS A 63 14.14 6.72 -2.79
N ARG A 64 13.19 7.36 -2.09
CA ARG A 64 13.28 8.79 -1.75
C ARG A 64 14.13 9.09 -0.52
N ILE A 65 14.09 8.25 0.52
CA ILE A 65 14.81 8.51 1.78
C ILE A 65 16.28 8.06 1.70
N VAL A 66 16.53 6.84 1.22
CA VAL A 66 17.86 6.20 1.26
C VAL A 66 18.64 6.51 -0.02
N GLU A 67 18.00 6.30 -1.18
CA GLU A 67 18.67 6.40 -2.48
C GLU A 67 18.62 7.81 -3.09
N ARG A 68 17.74 8.69 -2.55
CA ARG A 68 17.51 10.06 -3.05
C ARG A 68 17.08 10.11 -4.52
N GLY A 69 16.31 9.12 -4.95
CA GLY A 69 15.87 8.97 -6.33
C GLY A 69 16.95 8.47 -7.27
N ARG A 70 18.02 7.84 -6.78
CA ARG A 70 19.00 7.16 -7.64
C ARG A 70 18.66 5.70 -7.81
N ASP A 71 18.85 5.22 -9.03
CA ASP A 71 18.69 3.83 -9.37
C ASP A 71 19.93 3.05 -8.93
N THR A 72 19.76 2.09 -8.03
CA THR A 72 20.84 1.21 -7.57
C THR A 72 20.42 -0.26 -7.61
N ALA A 73 21.37 -1.16 -7.88
CA ALA A 73 21.12 -2.61 -7.88
C ALA A 73 20.49 -3.09 -6.56
N ARG A 74 20.94 -2.54 -5.42
CA ARG A 74 20.38 -2.87 -4.09
C ARG A 74 18.94 -2.42 -3.92
N PHE A 75 18.57 -1.29 -4.51
CA PHE A 75 17.18 -0.84 -4.50
C PHE A 75 16.32 -1.71 -5.42
N HIS A 76 16.85 -2.13 -6.57
CA HIS A 76 16.17 -3.06 -7.45
C HIS A 76 15.90 -4.40 -6.74
N HIS A 77 16.92 -5.03 -6.17
CA HIS A 77 16.78 -6.30 -5.42
C HIS A 77 15.81 -6.17 -4.24
N PHE A 78 15.86 -5.05 -3.51
CA PHE A 78 14.89 -4.77 -2.45
C PHE A 78 13.46 -4.69 -2.97
N THR A 79 13.25 -3.99 -4.09
CA THR A 79 11.92 -3.85 -4.70
C THR A 79 11.40 -5.22 -5.13
N MET A 80 12.21 -6.03 -5.81
CA MET A 80 11.83 -7.39 -6.21
C MET A 80 11.51 -8.28 -5.01
N THR A 81 12.29 -8.19 -3.93
CA THR A 81 12.03 -8.94 -2.68
C THR A 81 10.69 -8.52 -2.07
N VAL A 82 10.41 -7.22 -1.98
CA VAL A 82 9.13 -6.72 -1.48
C VAL A 82 8.00 -7.23 -2.35
N MET A 83 8.09 -7.07 -3.68
CA MET A 83 7.08 -7.52 -4.64
C MET A 83 6.78 -9.02 -4.50
N ARG A 84 7.83 -9.84 -4.32
CA ARG A 84 7.67 -11.28 -4.05
C ARG A 84 6.92 -11.52 -2.75
N VAL A 85 7.28 -10.87 -1.64
CA VAL A 85 6.67 -11.11 -0.33
C VAL A 85 5.21 -10.68 -0.27
N VAL A 86 4.83 -9.57 -0.92
CA VAL A 86 3.47 -9.01 -0.83
C VAL A 86 2.41 -9.79 -1.61
N LEU A 87 2.82 -10.61 -2.57
CA LEU A 87 1.88 -11.45 -3.33
C LEU A 87 1.18 -12.49 -2.45
N LEU A 88 1.85 -12.99 -1.40
CA LEU A 88 1.26 -13.97 -0.49
C LEU A 88 0.08 -13.38 0.33
N PRO A 89 0.24 -12.30 1.10
CA PRO A 89 -0.88 -11.70 1.84
C PRO A 89 -1.97 -11.18 0.90
N PHE A 90 -1.62 -10.71 -0.31
CA PHE A 90 -2.62 -10.36 -1.32
C PHE A 90 -3.44 -11.59 -1.76
N ALA A 91 -2.80 -12.75 -2.01
CA ALA A 91 -3.48 -14.01 -2.32
C ALA A 91 -4.41 -14.46 -1.19
N VAL A 92 -3.97 -14.31 0.06
CA VAL A 92 -4.79 -14.63 1.25
C VAL A 92 -6.05 -13.76 1.28
N GLY A 93 -5.91 -12.45 1.10
CA GLY A 93 -7.06 -11.53 1.06
C GLY A 93 -8.07 -11.93 -0.02
N LEU A 94 -7.59 -12.14 -1.24
CA LEU A 94 -8.44 -12.55 -2.37
C LEU A 94 -9.12 -13.92 -2.15
N SER A 95 -8.40 -14.87 -1.55
CA SER A 95 -8.94 -16.20 -1.21
C SER A 95 -10.09 -16.11 -0.22
N PHE A 96 -9.95 -15.28 0.82
CA PHE A 96 -11.00 -15.09 1.82
C PHE A 96 -12.24 -14.42 1.22
N ASP A 97 -12.06 -13.43 0.34
CA ASP A 97 -13.16 -12.76 -0.35
C ASP A 97 -13.96 -13.73 -1.22
N LEU A 98 -13.25 -14.58 -1.97
CA LEU A 98 -13.87 -15.61 -2.79
C LEU A 98 -14.51 -16.72 -1.96
N ALA A 99 -13.98 -17.02 -0.77
CA ALA A 99 -14.60 -17.98 0.13
C ALA A 99 -15.93 -17.46 0.68
N ILE A 100 -15.98 -16.19 1.09
CA ILE A 100 -17.21 -15.54 1.58
C ILE A 100 -18.24 -15.44 0.45
N ALA A 101 -17.81 -15.01 -0.74
CA ALA A 101 -18.70 -14.91 -1.90
C ALA A 101 -19.26 -16.29 -2.31
N GLY A 102 -18.42 -17.32 -2.37
CA GLY A 102 -18.83 -18.68 -2.71
C GLY A 102 -19.81 -19.25 -1.69
N ASN A 103 -19.56 -19.03 -0.40
CA ASN A 103 -20.47 -19.46 0.66
C ASN A 103 -21.84 -18.80 0.54
N ARG A 104 -21.87 -17.50 0.24
CA ARG A 104 -23.09 -16.72 0.04
C ARG A 104 -23.94 -17.18 -1.14
N ILE A 105 -23.31 -17.61 -2.21
CA ILE A 105 -23.99 -17.93 -3.47
C ILE A 105 -24.45 -19.40 -3.51
N ALA A 106 -23.59 -20.32 -3.07
CA ALA A 106 -23.78 -21.76 -3.28
C ALA A 106 -23.49 -22.62 -2.04
N GLY A 107 -23.30 -22.01 -0.86
CA GLY A 107 -23.15 -22.69 0.43
C GLY A 107 -21.71 -23.06 0.81
N PRO A 108 -21.51 -23.68 1.99
CA PRO A 108 -20.20 -23.77 2.64
C PRO A 108 -19.13 -24.48 1.83
N TRP A 109 -19.51 -25.56 1.14
CA TRP A 109 -18.59 -26.31 0.28
C TRP A 109 -18.13 -25.49 -0.92
N ALA A 110 -19.04 -24.72 -1.53
CA ALA A 110 -18.70 -23.83 -2.64
C ALA A 110 -17.77 -22.71 -2.18
N GLY A 111 -17.98 -22.15 -0.99
CA GLY A 111 -17.08 -21.16 -0.38
C GLY A 111 -15.69 -21.74 -0.08
N ALA A 112 -15.61 -22.89 0.55
CA ALA A 112 -14.32 -23.54 0.81
C ALA A 112 -13.58 -23.86 -0.50
N ALA A 113 -14.29 -24.39 -1.50
CA ALA A 113 -13.71 -24.71 -2.79
C ALA A 113 -13.25 -23.45 -3.55
N SER A 114 -14.06 -22.40 -3.64
CA SER A 114 -13.69 -21.16 -4.36
C SER A 114 -12.47 -20.48 -3.73
N GLY A 115 -12.43 -20.38 -2.40
CA GLY A 115 -11.28 -19.82 -1.69
C GLY A 115 -10.01 -20.65 -1.88
N ALA A 116 -10.11 -21.98 -1.75
CA ALA A 116 -8.96 -22.88 -1.93
C ALA A 116 -8.46 -22.89 -3.38
N ILE A 117 -9.34 -22.98 -4.36
CA ILE A 117 -8.99 -22.94 -5.79
C ILE A 117 -8.30 -21.62 -6.10
N ALA A 118 -8.83 -20.49 -5.64
CA ALA A 118 -8.23 -19.18 -5.88
C ALA A 118 -6.85 -19.07 -5.24
N PHE A 119 -6.67 -19.55 -4.01
CA PHE A 119 -5.39 -19.53 -3.32
C PHE A 119 -4.35 -20.41 -4.02
N VAL A 120 -4.71 -21.64 -4.37
CA VAL A 120 -3.83 -22.57 -5.09
C VAL A 120 -3.48 -22.03 -6.47
N ALA A 121 -4.45 -21.48 -7.21
CA ALA A 121 -4.23 -20.86 -8.51
C ALA A 121 -3.29 -19.65 -8.40
N ALA A 122 -3.50 -18.78 -7.41
CA ALA A 122 -2.63 -17.63 -7.15
C ALA A 122 -1.20 -18.09 -6.84
N LEU A 123 -1.02 -19.08 -5.95
CA LEU A 123 0.32 -19.60 -5.64
C LEU A 123 0.98 -20.28 -6.85
N ALA A 124 0.25 -21.09 -7.60
CA ALA A 124 0.77 -21.79 -8.76
C ALA A 124 1.17 -20.82 -9.89
N LEU A 125 0.33 -19.82 -10.18
CA LEU A 125 0.59 -18.85 -11.25
C LEU A 125 1.65 -17.84 -10.84
N TRP A 126 1.60 -17.34 -9.61
CA TRP A 126 2.50 -16.28 -9.17
C TRP A 126 3.83 -16.81 -8.67
N TYR A 127 3.90 -17.92 -7.93
CA TYR A 127 5.17 -18.47 -7.42
C TYR A 127 5.64 -19.72 -8.18
N GLY A 128 4.71 -20.51 -8.72
CA GLY A 128 5.06 -21.76 -9.43
C GLY A 128 5.89 -21.52 -10.70
N HIS A 129 5.77 -20.34 -11.33
CA HIS A 129 6.63 -19.97 -12.45
C HIS A 129 8.07 -19.63 -12.01
N PHE A 130 8.27 -19.01 -10.84
CA PHE A 130 9.61 -18.66 -10.34
C PHE A 130 10.50 -19.89 -10.13
N PHE A 131 9.95 -21.01 -9.65
CA PHE A 131 10.69 -22.26 -9.49
C PHE A 131 11.18 -22.88 -10.81
N ARG A 132 10.56 -22.54 -11.96
CA ARG A 132 11.01 -23.01 -13.29
C ARG A 132 12.02 -22.07 -13.95
N THR A 133 12.10 -20.82 -13.50
CA THR A 133 12.92 -19.75 -14.12
C THR A 133 14.17 -19.39 -13.29
N ASP A 134 14.33 -19.94 -12.08
CA ASP A 134 15.52 -19.79 -11.22
C ASP A 134 16.84 -20.39 -11.80
N ARG A 135 16.83 -20.81 -13.07
CA ARG A 135 18.00 -21.41 -13.75
C ARG A 135 18.70 -20.47 -14.74
N GLN A 136 18.24 -19.22 -14.89
CA GLN A 136 18.80 -18.21 -15.80
C GLN A 136 18.62 -16.79 -15.25
N GLU A 137 19.21 -16.48 -14.10
CA GLU A 137 19.58 -15.09 -13.80
C GLU A 137 21.11 -15.05 -13.82
N GLU A 138 21.67 -14.62 -14.95
CA GLU A 138 23.06 -14.21 -15.02
C GLU A 138 23.25 -13.05 -14.05
N GLU A 139 24.21 -13.21 -13.13
CA GLU A 139 24.65 -12.14 -12.22
C GLU A 139 25.12 -10.95 -13.06
N GLU A 140 24.25 -9.95 -13.27
CA GLU A 140 24.70 -8.65 -13.77
C GLU A 140 25.69 -8.06 -12.75
N PRO A 141 26.87 -7.59 -13.19
CA PRO A 141 27.93 -7.19 -12.27
C PRO A 141 27.47 -6.11 -11.29
N GLU A 142 27.72 -6.37 -10.01
CA GLU A 142 27.65 -5.36 -8.95
C GLU A 142 28.68 -4.26 -9.26
N ASP A 143 28.28 -3.00 -9.02
CA ASP A 143 29.08 -1.78 -9.10
C ASP A 143 29.17 -1.05 -10.45
N ALA A 144 28.08 -0.37 -10.81
CA ALA A 144 28.16 1.02 -11.25
C ALA A 144 26.98 1.81 -10.67
N VAL A 145 27.24 2.67 -9.67
CA VAL A 145 26.33 3.79 -9.39
C VAL A 145 26.56 4.78 -10.52
N GLU A 146 25.97 4.53 -11.69
CA GLU A 146 25.83 5.61 -12.67
C GLU A 146 24.92 6.66 -12.05
N ASP A 147 25.36 7.93 -12.05
CA ASP A 147 24.56 9.02 -11.50
C ASP A 147 23.32 9.15 -12.37
N THR A 148 22.18 8.65 -11.87
CA THR A 148 20.93 8.61 -12.61
C THR A 148 20.57 10.03 -13.09
N PRO A 149 20.45 10.26 -14.41
CA PRO A 149 20.17 11.58 -14.96
C PRO A 149 18.94 12.21 -14.30
N LEU A 150 18.96 13.52 -14.07
CA LEU A 150 17.87 14.24 -13.40
C LEU A 150 16.50 13.97 -14.05
N GLU A 151 16.45 13.97 -15.38
CA GLU A 151 15.25 13.69 -16.18
C GLU A 151 14.66 12.31 -15.82
N HIS A 152 15.51 11.28 -15.68
CA HIS A 152 15.08 9.94 -15.26
C HIS A 152 14.54 9.95 -13.83
N ARG A 153 15.26 10.60 -12.90
CA ARG A 153 14.82 10.71 -11.49
C ARG A 153 13.46 11.42 -11.37
N ILE A 154 13.20 12.38 -12.25
CA ILE A 154 11.92 13.10 -12.36
C ILE A 154 10.81 12.19 -12.90
N VAL A 155 11.09 11.44 -13.98
CA VAL A 155 10.14 10.47 -14.53
C VAL A 155 9.77 9.43 -13.47
N GLU A 156 10.73 8.94 -12.69
CA GLU A 156 10.50 7.95 -11.63
C GLU A 156 9.65 8.50 -10.49
N VAL A 157 9.95 9.70 -9.96
CA VAL A 157 9.13 10.26 -8.86
C VAL A 157 7.69 10.52 -9.30
N LEU A 158 7.50 10.95 -10.56
CA LEU A 158 6.16 11.09 -11.14
C LEU A 158 5.50 9.73 -11.36
N THR A 159 6.28 8.71 -11.73
CA THR A 159 5.79 7.34 -11.88
C THR A 159 5.33 6.76 -10.55
N GLU A 160 6.13 6.88 -9.49
CA GLU A 160 5.74 6.51 -8.13
C GLU A 160 4.48 7.25 -7.67
N THR A 161 4.43 8.56 -7.90
CA THR A 161 3.25 9.37 -7.58
C THR A 161 2.00 8.84 -8.32
N ARG A 162 2.12 8.51 -9.61
CA ARG A 162 1.02 7.95 -10.42
C ARG A 162 0.65 6.53 -10.05
N ILE A 163 1.54 5.77 -9.42
CA ILE A 163 1.24 4.44 -8.90
C ILE A 163 0.33 4.56 -7.68
N LEU A 164 0.63 5.49 -6.78
CA LEU A 164 -0.13 5.67 -5.54
C LEU A 164 -1.47 6.39 -5.75
N LEU A 165 -1.50 7.38 -6.64
CA LEU A 165 -2.62 8.32 -6.75
C LEU A 165 -3.97 7.65 -7.06
N PRO A 166 -4.11 6.77 -8.07
CA PRO A 166 -5.42 6.24 -8.43
C PRO A 166 -6.08 5.44 -7.32
N GLY A 167 -5.31 4.64 -6.57
CA GLY A 167 -5.92 3.87 -5.49
C GLY A 167 -6.13 4.68 -4.21
N VAL A 168 -5.35 5.73 -3.93
CA VAL A 168 -5.72 6.69 -2.85
C VAL A 168 -7.02 7.41 -3.21
N GLN A 169 -7.23 7.76 -4.48
CA GLN A 169 -8.47 8.35 -4.97
C GLN A 169 -9.65 7.36 -4.86
N ALA A 170 -9.44 6.08 -5.16
CA ALA A 170 -10.45 5.05 -4.97
C ALA A 170 -10.83 4.92 -3.49
N LEU A 171 -9.84 4.82 -2.58
CA LEU A 171 -10.06 4.76 -1.13
C LEU A 171 -10.84 5.97 -0.62
N LEU A 172 -10.48 7.18 -1.07
CA LEU A 172 -11.22 8.40 -0.76
C LEU A 172 -12.70 8.29 -1.16
N GLY A 173 -12.97 7.80 -2.37
CA GLY A 173 -14.33 7.59 -2.87
C GLY A 173 -15.11 6.56 -2.03
N PHE A 174 -14.48 5.45 -1.67
CA PHE A 174 -15.11 4.44 -0.82
C PHE A 174 -15.39 4.97 0.59
N GLN A 175 -14.48 5.73 1.19
CA GLN A 175 -14.70 6.36 2.49
C GLN A 175 -15.82 7.40 2.48
N LEU A 176 -15.95 8.19 1.40
CA LEU A 176 -17.07 9.11 1.22
C LEU A 176 -18.39 8.34 1.08
N ALA A 177 -18.41 7.27 0.28
CA ALA A 177 -19.58 6.43 0.11
C ALA A 177 -20.02 5.79 1.45
N MET A 178 -19.07 5.37 2.30
CA MET A 178 -19.38 4.81 3.62
C MET A 178 -20.21 5.75 4.50
N VAL A 179 -19.97 7.06 4.45
CA VAL A 179 -20.72 8.06 5.24
C VAL A 179 -22.20 8.09 4.86
N LEU A 180 -22.53 7.72 3.63
CA LEU A 180 -23.90 7.73 3.10
C LEU A 180 -24.66 6.42 3.36
N MET A 181 -24.01 5.42 3.96
CA MET A 181 -24.63 4.13 4.24
C MET A 181 -25.51 4.19 5.49
N GLU A 182 -26.65 3.49 5.49
CA GLU A 182 -27.62 3.44 6.61
C GLU A 182 -26.99 3.02 7.95
N THR A 183 -25.90 2.26 7.88
CA THR A 183 -25.17 1.74 9.04
C THR A 183 -24.24 2.76 9.68
N PHE A 184 -23.78 3.78 8.94
CA PHE A 184 -22.81 4.76 9.43
C PHE A 184 -23.35 5.66 10.56
N PRO A 185 -24.60 6.20 10.47
CA PRO A 185 -25.20 6.96 11.57
C PRO A 185 -25.35 6.18 12.89
N GLN A 186 -25.34 4.85 12.84
CA GLN A 186 -25.47 3.98 14.02
C GLN A 186 -24.17 3.90 14.84
N LEU A 187 -23.03 4.35 14.28
CA LEU A 187 -21.78 4.45 15.00
C LEU A 187 -21.86 5.54 16.07
N SER A 188 -21.13 5.34 17.19
CA SER A 188 -20.97 6.40 18.18
C SER A 188 -20.34 7.66 17.58
N ARG A 189 -20.69 8.83 18.12
CA ARG A 189 -20.20 10.11 17.61
C ARG A 189 -18.67 10.20 17.55
N GLY A 190 -17.98 9.62 18.53
CA GLY A 190 -16.52 9.56 18.55
C GLY A 190 -15.93 8.79 17.37
N VAL A 191 -16.54 7.66 16.99
CA VAL A 191 -16.09 6.86 15.84
C VAL A 191 -16.35 7.60 14.52
N GLN A 192 -17.49 8.29 14.40
CA GLN A 192 -17.77 9.14 13.24
C GLN A 192 -16.74 10.27 13.08
N LEU A 193 -16.28 10.88 14.18
CA LEU A 193 -15.24 11.90 14.14
C LEU A 193 -13.87 11.34 13.76
N VAL A 194 -13.52 10.13 14.23
CA VAL A 194 -12.30 9.43 13.80
C VAL A 194 -12.36 9.12 12.30
N HIS A 195 -13.51 8.67 11.79
CA HIS A 195 -13.72 8.49 10.35
C HIS A 195 -13.52 9.79 9.57
N LEU A 196 -14.09 10.89 10.05
CA LEU A 196 -13.91 12.21 9.42
C LEU A 196 -12.44 12.66 9.42
N GLY A 197 -11.71 12.42 10.52
CA GLY A 197 -10.28 12.70 10.61
C GLY A 197 -9.47 11.85 9.63
N SER A 198 -9.74 10.54 9.57
CA SER A 198 -9.14 9.61 8.61
C SER A 198 -9.37 10.05 7.17
N LEU A 199 -10.62 10.32 6.83
CA LEU A 199 -11.04 10.83 5.53
C LEU A 199 -10.30 12.13 5.17
N GLY A 200 -10.14 13.04 6.13
CA GLY A 200 -9.37 14.28 5.96
C GLY A 200 -7.90 14.01 5.63
N PHE A 201 -7.26 13.04 6.28
CA PHE A 201 -5.88 12.63 5.98
C PHE A 201 -5.74 12.05 4.57
N VAL A 202 -6.65 11.16 4.16
CA VAL A 202 -6.65 10.56 2.81
C VAL A 202 -6.94 11.63 1.74
N ALA A 203 -7.87 12.55 1.99
CA ALA A 203 -8.16 13.67 1.11
C ALA A 203 -6.94 14.60 0.95
N LEU A 204 -6.26 14.94 2.05
CA LEU A 204 -5.06 15.76 1.99
C LEU A 204 -3.92 15.03 1.28
N ALA A 205 -3.74 13.73 1.51
CA ALA A 205 -2.77 12.92 0.78
C ALA A 205 -3.04 12.92 -0.73
N THR A 206 -4.32 12.84 -1.13
CA THR A 206 -4.74 12.94 -2.53
C THR A 206 -4.33 14.28 -3.15
N ILE A 207 -4.63 15.40 -2.47
CA ILE A 207 -4.27 16.75 -2.94
C ILE A 207 -2.74 16.89 -3.06
N VAL A 208 -2.01 16.39 -2.07
CA VAL A 208 -0.54 16.40 -2.07
C VAL A 208 0.03 15.59 -3.24
N LEU A 209 -0.50 14.41 -3.54
CA LEU A 209 -0.06 13.59 -4.69
C LEU A 209 -0.41 14.22 -6.04
N MET A 210 -1.45 15.04 -6.12
CA MET A 210 -1.79 15.79 -7.33
C MET A 210 -0.92 17.02 -7.55
N SER A 211 -0.16 17.45 -6.54
CA SER A 211 0.64 18.69 -6.57
C SER A 211 1.84 18.64 -7.52
N PRO A 212 2.66 17.56 -7.63
CA PRO A 212 3.84 17.56 -8.49
C PRO A 212 3.53 17.78 -9.98
N PRO A 213 2.59 17.07 -10.62
CA PRO A 213 2.26 17.33 -12.03
C PRO A 213 1.69 18.75 -12.27
N ALA A 214 0.98 19.32 -11.30
CA ALA A 214 0.48 20.69 -11.38
C ALA A 214 1.63 21.71 -11.28
N TYR A 215 2.54 21.50 -10.33
CA TYR A 215 3.72 22.35 -10.12
C TYR A 215 4.67 22.32 -11.32
N HIS A 216 4.93 21.14 -11.91
CA HIS A 216 5.74 21.00 -13.13
C HIS A 216 5.20 21.84 -14.29
N ARG A 217 3.87 21.84 -14.46
CA ARG A 217 3.20 22.56 -15.55
C ARG A 217 3.14 24.07 -15.31
N ILE A 218 2.77 24.48 -14.10
CA ILE A 218 2.47 25.89 -13.79
C ILE A 218 3.73 26.67 -13.45
N VAL A 219 4.61 26.11 -12.61
CA VAL A 219 5.77 26.83 -12.07
C VAL A 219 7.01 26.58 -12.92
N GLU A 220 7.29 25.32 -13.24
CA GLU A 220 8.50 24.94 -13.98
C GLU A 220 8.32 25.04 -15.50
N ARG A 221 7.07 25.27 -15.97
CA ARG A 221 6.70 25.37 -17.40
C ARG A 221 7.15 24.14 -18.21
N GLY A 222 7.08 22.96 -17.59
CA GLY A 222 7.52 21.69 -18.18
C GLY A 222 9.03 21.47 -18.19
N ARG A 223 9.83 22.32 -17.53
CA ARG A 223 11.28 22.12 -17.40
C ARG A 223 11.62 21.15 -16.27
N ASP A 224 12.63 20.34 -16.51
CA ASP A 224 13.14 19.37 -15.54
C ASP A 224 14.25 20.00 -14.71
N THR A 225 13.96 20.27 -13.44
CA THR A 225 14.87 20.97 -12.51
C THR A 225 15.07 20.18 -11.21
N GLU A 226 16.24 20.33 -10.58
CA GLU A 226 16.51 19.68 -9.28
C GLU A 226 15.52 20.19 -8.20
N ARG A 227 15.09 21.45 -8.33
CA ARG A 227 14.03 22.03 -7.49
C ARG A 227 12.73 21.25 -7.62
N PHE A 228 12.33 20.91 -8.84
CA PHE A 228 11.14 20.12 -9.08
C PHE A 228 11.24 18.71 -8.50
N HIS A 229 12.36 18.02 -8.75
CA HIS A 229 12.61 16.68 -8.19
C HIS A 229 12.51 16.68 -6.66
N ALA A 230 13.14 17.66 -6.00
CA ALA A 230 13.08 17.82 -4.56
C ALA A 230 11.66 18.09 -4.05
N PHE A 231 10.89 18.93 -4.76
CA PHE A 231 9.49 19.19 -4.43
C PHE A 231 8.63 17.92 -4.58
N ALA A 232 8.71 17.24 -5.72
CA ALA A 232 7.95 16.02 -5.99
C ALA A 232 8.27 14.92 -4.96
N SER A 233 9.55 14.74 -4.63
CA SER A 233 9.99 13.77 -3.63
C SER A 233 9.43 14.09 -2.23
N ARG A 234 9.37 15.37 -1.84
CA ARG A 234 8.77 15.80 -0.56
C ARG A 234 7.27 15.58 -0.54
N MET A 235 6.57 15.89 -1.64
CA MET A 235 5.13 15.66 -1.73
C MET A 235 4.80 14.17 -1.62
N LEU A 236 5.55 13.30 -2.30
CA LEU A 236 5.37 11.85 -2.18
C LEU A 236 5.56 11.37 -0.73
N LEU A 237 6.64 11.80 -0.05
CA LEU A 237 6.88 11.43 1.35
C LEU A 237 5.84 12.01 2.31
N LEU A 238 5.38 13.25 2.08
CA LEU A 238 4.31 13.87 2.85
C LEU A 238 2.99 13.10 2.67
N ALA A 239 2.69 12.66 1.45
CA ALA A 239 1.52 11.82 1.20
C ALA A 239 1.60 10.50 1.95
N LEU A 240 2.73 9.80 1.93
CA LEU A 240 2.93 8.58 2.75
C LEU A 240 2.70 8.87 4.25
N ALA A 241 3.22 9.99 4.76
CA ALA A 241 3.03 10.37 6.15
C ALA A 241 1.55 10.64 6.47
N LEU A 242 0.77 11.17 5.54
CA LEU A 242 -0.67 11.40 5.71
C LEU A 242 -1.50 10.11 5.58
N LEU A 243 -1.09 9.17 4.72
CA LEU A 243 -1.82 7.91 4.53
C LEU A 243 -1.78 7.00 5.77
N GLY A 244 -0.71 7.04 6.55
CA GLY A 244 -0.58 6.26 7.78
C GLY A 244 -1.75 6.44 8.76
N PRO A 245 -2.02 7.67 9.26
CA PRO A 245 -3.16 7.92 10.16
C PRO A 245 -4.51 7.72 9.48
N GLY A 246 -4.64 7.92 8.16
CA GLY A 246 -5.84 7.56 7.40
C GLY A 246 -6.16 6.07 7.52
N PHE A 247 -5.24 5.21 7.09
CA PHE A 247 -5.45 3.76 7.14
C PHE A 247 -5.65 3.22 8.55
N ALA A 248 -4.90 3.74 9.54
CA ALA A 248 -5.07 3.35 10.93
C ALA A 248 -6.44 3.77 11.50
N GLY A 249 -6.91 4.97 11.13
CA GLY A 249 -8.22 5.48 11.50
C GLY A 249 -9.36 4.68 10.88
N ASP A 250 -9.25 4.30 9.61
CA ASP A 250 -10.24 3.44 8.94
C ASP A 250 -10.31 2.06 9.58
N LEU A 251 -9.15 1.45 9.88
CA LEU A 251 -9.10 0.19 10.60
C LEU A 251 -9.77 0.30 11.99
N TYR A 252 -9.57 1.42 12.69
CA TYR A 252 -10.21 1.65 14.00
C TYR A 252 -11.72 1.67 13.85
N VAL A 253 -12.22 2.44 12.89
CA VAL A 253 -13.66 2.58 12.59
C VAL A 253 -14.27 1.23 12.26
N VAL A 254 -13.61 0.42 11.43
CA VAL A 254 -14.06 -0.94 11.10
C VAL A 254 -14.05 -1.87 12.31
N LEU A 255 -13.00 -1.86 13.12
CA LEU A 255 -12.94 -2.71 14.31
C LEU A 255 -14.04 -2.35 15.33
N ARG A 256 -14.34 -1.06 15.50
CA ARG A 256 -15.48 -0.62 16.32
C ARG A 256 -16.82 -1.06 15.72
N ARG A 257 -16.99 -0.95 14.40
CA ARG A 257 -18.18 -1.44 13.69
C ARG A 257 -18.39 -2.95 13.82
N ALA A 258 -17.29 -3.70 13.81
CA ALA A 258 -17.26 -5.16 13.96
C ALA A 258 -17.37 -5.65 15.41
N LYS A 259 -17.57 -4.74 16.38
CA LYS A 259 -17.68 -5.02 17.83
C LYS A 259 -16.40 -5.58 18.47
N TYR A 260 -15.23 -5.25 17.92
CA TYR A 260 -13.93 -5.53 18.53
C TYR A 260 -13.45 -4.35 19.39
N ASP A 261 -14.28 -3.88 20.33
CA ASP A 261 -14.03 -2.63 21.08
C ASP A 261 -12.67 -2.61 21.82
N GLY A 262 -12.30 -3.73 22.45
CA GLY A 262 -11.02 -3.85 23.18
C GLY A 262 -9.78 -3.93 22.28
N ALA A 263 -9.94 -4.41 21.04
CA ALA A 263 -8.84 -4.55 20.09
C ALA A 263 -8.71 -3.34 19.14
N ALA A 264 -9.78 -2.56 18.95
CA ALA A 264 -9.82 -1.47 17.98
C ALA A 264 -8.68 -0.47 18.15
N LEU A 265 -8.49 0.07 19.36
CA LEU A 265 -7.42 1.03 19.62
C LEU A 265 -6.00 0.42 19.51
N PRO A 266 -5.66 -0.69 20.21
CA PRO A 266 -4.30 -1.22 20.17
C PRO A 266 -3.90 -1.72 18.78
N VAL A 267 -4.80 -2.36 18.02
CA VAL A 267 -4.50 -2.84 16.67
C VAL A 267 -4.28 -1.66 15.72
N SER A 268 -5.14 -0.64 15.73
CA SER A 268 -4.94 0.55 14.89
C SER A 268 -3.67 1.33 15.24
N LEU A 269 -3.35 1.45 16.52
CA LEU A 269 -2.10 2.10 16.94
C LEU A 269 -0.88 1.28 16.50
N LEU A 270 -0.94 -0.05 16.65
CA LEU A 270 0.12 -0.94 16.19
C LEU A 270 0.32 -0.84 14.67
N THR A 271 -0.77 -0.79 13.89
CA THR A 271 -0.71 -0.57 12.44
C THR A 271 -0.04 0.77 12.12
N LEU A 272 -0.44 1.85 12.78
CA LEU A 272 0.17 3.17 12.59
C LEU A 272 1.66 3.15 12.90
N LEU A 273 2.04 2.58 14.04
CA LEU A 273 3.43 2.43 14.45
C LEU A 273 4.22 1.59 13.45
N THR A 274 3.64 0.50 12.96
CA THR A 274 4.27 -0.38 11.97
C THR A 274 4.56 0.40 10.68
N PHE A 275 3.58 1.14 10.16
CA PHE A 275 3.77 1.96 8.97
C PHE A 275 4.84 3.04 9.15
N TYR A 276 4.78 3.81 10.22
CA TYR A 276 5.79 4.87 10.44
C TYR A 276 7.18 4.30 10.71
N SER A 277 7.26 3.20 11.46
CA SER A 277 8.52 2.51 11.72
C SER A 277 9.11 1.95 10.44
N ALA A 278 8.30 1.36 9.55
CA ALA A 278 8.79 0.76 8.33
C ALA A 278 9.11 1.80 7.24
N TRP A 279 8.21 2.76 6.99
CA TRP A 279 8.37 3.76 5.94
C TRP A 279 9.42 4.82 6.26
N PHE A 280 9.49 5.26 7.51
CA PHE A 280 10.39 6.35 7.91
C PHE A 280 11.49 5.87 8.85
N GLY A 281 11.15 5.18 9.95
CA GLY A 281 12.12 4.76 10.97
C GLY A 281 13.25 3.89 10.39
N ALA A 282 12.90 2.75 9.80
CA ALA A 282 13.83 1.80 9.20
C ALA A 282 14.62 2.45 8.06
N MET A 283 13.95 3.20 7.18
CA MET A 283 14.62 3.88 6.05
C MET A 283 15.63 4.94 6.52
N LEU A 284 15.31 5.71 7.57
CA LEU A 284 16.24 6.66 8.16
C LEU A 284 17.44 5.97 8.83
N ILE A 285 17.23 4.83 9.50
CA ILE A 285 18.30 4.02 10.08
C ILE A 285 19.22 3.48 8.99
N LEU A 286 18.67 2.90 7.92
CA LEU A 286 19.43 2.41 6.77
C LEU A 286 20.26 3.53 6.13
N ARG A 287 19.66 4.72 5.94
CA ARG A 287 20.36 5.90 5.42
C ARG A 287 21.55 6.30 6.30
N ARG A 288 21.38 6.33 7.62
CA ARG A 288 22.46 6.69 8.58
C ARG A 288 23.61 5.70 8.53
N ARG A 289 23.31 4.39 8.54
CA ARG A 289 24.33 3.32 8.43
C ARG A 289 25.16 3.46 7.16
N ARG A 290 24.53 3.77 6.02
CA ARG A 290 25.23 3.97 4.73
C ARG A 290 26.16 5.19 4.75
N SER A 291 25.70 6.29 5.35
CA SER A 291 26.53 7.50 5.49
C SER A 291 27.73 7.26 6.40
N GLY A 292 27.60 6.43 7.44
CA GLY A 292 28.71 6.01 8.31
C GLY A 292 29.74 5.15 7.58
N ALA A 293 29.29 4.13 6.84
CA ALA A 293 30.18 3.21 6.11
C ALA A 293 30.98 3.87 4.99
N LEU A 294 30.41 4.88 4.33
CA LEU A 294 31.14 5.68 3.32
C LEU A 294 32.23 6.53 3.96
N ARG A 295 31.97 7.13 5.13
CA ARG A 295 32.95 7.92 5.87
C ARG A 295 34.13 7.11 6.39
N SER A 296 33.90 5.85 6.79
CA SER A 296 34.98 4.94 7.23
C SER A 296 35.80 4.37 6.08
N ARG A 297 35.28 4.37 4.84
CA ARG A 297 36.04 3.98 3.64
C ARG A 297 36.88 5.12 3.05
N SER A 298 36.55 6.36 3.38
CA SER A 298 37.26 7.57 2.93
C SER A 298 38.28 8.13 3.94
N ALA A 299 38.38 7.51 5.12
CA ALA A 299 39.30 7.86 6.20
C ALA A 299 40.37 6.77 6.29
#